data_AF-A0AAD7PMG4-F1
#
_entry.id   AF-A0AAD7PMG4-F1
#
_cell.length_a   1.000
_cell.length_b   1.000
_cell.length_c   1.000
_cell.angle_alpha   90.00
_cell.angle_beta   90.00
_cell.angle_gamma   90.00
#
_symmetry.space_group_name_H-M   'P 1'
#
loop_
_entity.id
_entity.type
_entity.pdbx_description
1 polymer ?
#
loop_
_entity_poly.entity_id
_entity_poly.type
_entity_poly.pdbx_seq_one_letter_code
_entity_poly.pdbx_strand_id
1 'polypeptide(L)'
;MEWLSKLFQGGSNRGVGGRQLLAEENMVWRVPARSLIARNARYHILEDGRSLCLECMESAIMDTGDCQPLYHAIRDYYEGMNMRLDQQIPMLLVERQALNEAIVGEKHGFHHLPETRGLCLSEEQTVTSILRRPRIGGHRLVGMRTQPQKLTQRCEVIAILVLYCLPRLLTGAILAHELMRGWLRLKGRIPI
;
A
#
# COMPACT_ATOMS: atom_id res chain seq x y z
N MET A 1 -7.60 -2.48 19.91
CA MET A 1 -7.41 -3.06 18.56
C MET A 1 -8.68 -2.88 17.70
N GLU A 2 -9.31 -1.70 17.71
CA GLU A 2 -10.57 -1.46 16.97
C GLU A 2 -10.38 -0.66 15.67
N TRP A 3 -9.16 -0.20 15.39
CA TRP A 3 -8.88 0.65 14.22
C TRP A 3 -8.78 -0.17 12.92
N LEU A 4 -8.28 -1.41 12.98
CA LEU A 4 -8.21 -2.32 11.83
C LEU A 4 -9.60 -2.62 11.24
N SER A 5 -10.62 -2.79 12.09
CA SER A 5 -12.00 -3.04 11.66
C SER A 5 -12.60 -1.87 10.87
N LYS A 6 -12.16 -0.64 11.15
CA LYS A 6 -12.65 0.58 10.49
C LYS A 6 -12.09 0.76 9.08
N LEU A 7 -10.95 0.14 8.76
CA LEU A 7 -10.40 0.15 7.39
C LEU A 7 -11.19 -0.75 6.42
N PHE A 8 -11.90 -1.77 6.92
CA PHE A 8 -12.59 -2.77 6.10
C PHE A 8 -14.13 -2.70 6.12
N GLN A 9 -14.73 -1.83 6.93
CA GLN A 9 -16.19 -1.66 6.97
C GLN A 9 -16.66 -0.63 5.92
N GLY A 10 -16.89 -1.09 4.69
CA GLY A 10 -17.56 -0.34 3.64
C GLY A 10 -19.06 -0.15 3.93
N GLY A 11 -19.44 1.07 4.34
CA GLY A 11 -20.82 1.48 4.58
C GLY A 11 -21.53 2.03 3.33
N SER A 12 -22.82 1.67 3.20
CA SER A 12 -23.72 1.99 2.09
C SER A 12 -24.23 3.44 2.08
N ASN A 13 -24.05 4.10 0.92
CA ASN A 13 -24.90 5.10 0.23
C ASN A 13 -25.40 6.37 0.96
N ARG A 14 -24.85 7.55 0.58
CA ARG A 14 -25.51 8.76 0.01
C ARG A 14 -24.58 9.97 0.15
N GLY A 15 -24.49 10.77 -0.91
CA GLY A 15 -23.38 11.68 -1.19
C GLY A 15 -23.04 12.71 -0.11
N VAL A 16 -21.78 12.69 0.33
CA VAL A 16 -20.90 13.79 0.76
C VAL A 16 -19.48 13.28 0.48
N GLY A 17 -18.54 14.17 0.10
CA GLY A 17 -17.18 13.84 -0.39
C GLY A 17 -16.55 12.57 0.19
N GLY A 18 -16.29 11.60 -0.68
CA GLY A 18 -15.77 10.28 -0.30
C GLY A 18 -14.27 10.33 -0.08
N ARG A 19 -13.83 9.83 1.08
CA ARG A 19 -12.44 9.46 1.34
C ARG A 19 -12.17 8.16 0.58
N GLN A 20 -11.13 8.15 -0.25
CA GLN A 20 -10.74 6.96 -1.00
C GLN A 20 -9.32 6.56 -0.61
N LEU A 21 -9.14 5.29 -0.25
CA LEU A 21 -7.81 4.74 -0.03
C LEU A 21 -7.17 4.45 -1.39
N LEU A 22 -5.96 4.96 -1.60
CA LEU A 22 -5.18 4.67 -2.81
C LEU A 22 -4.00 3.74 -2.50
N ALA A 23 -3.79 2.80 -3.41
CA ALA A 23 -2.79 1.73 -3.40
C ALA A 23 -2.16 1.59 -4.80
N GLU A 24 -1.25 2.50 -5.18
CA GLU A 24 -0.68 2.50 -6.55
C GLU A 24 0.25 1.34 -6.90
N GLU A 25 0.35 1.09 -8.22
CA GLU A 25 1.09 0.04 -8.91
C GLU A 25 2.30 -0.52 -8.15
N ASN A 26 2.19 -1.79 -7.77
CA ASN A 26 3.20 -2.52 -7.04
C ASN A 26 4.44 -2.75 -7.91
N MET A 27 5.63 -2.52 -7.36
CA MET A 27 6.84 -3.00 -8.01
C MET A 27 6.80 -4.53 -8.01
N VAL A 28 6.78 -5.09 -9.22
CA VAL A 28 6.92 -6.52 -9.42
C VAL A 28 8.35 -6.92 -9.05
N TRP A 29 8.56 -7.33 -7.81
CA TRP A 29 9.78 -8.02 -7.41
C TRP A 29 9.75 -9.42 -8.01
N ARG A 30 10.10 -9.54 -9.30
CA ARG A 30 10.31 -10.84 -9.93
C ARG A 30 11.39 -11.54 -9.13
N VAL A 31 11.08 -12.74 -8.65
CA VAL A 31 12.10 -13.67 -8.14
C VAL A 31 13.17 -13.79 -9.23
N PRO A 32 14.46 -13.57 -8.93
CA PRO A 32 15.49 -13.65 -9.95
C PRO A 32 15.40 -15.02 -10.65
N ALA A 33 15.36 -15.01 -11.99
CA ALA A 33 15.25 -16.21 -12.83
C ALA A 33 16.51 -17.10 -12.83
N ARG A 34 17.44 -16.87 -11.90
CA ARG A 34 18.61 -17.72 -11.67
C ARG A 34 18.89 -17.73 -10.18
N SER A 35 18.20 -18.61 -9.49
CA SER A 35 18.69 -19.03 -8.20
C SER A 35 20.01 -19.79 -8.41
N LEU A 36 21.03 -19.45 -7.62
CA LEU A 36 22.02 -20.42 -7.20
C LEU A 36 21.31 -21.42 -6.27
N ILE A 37 20.41 -22.25 -6.80
CA ILE A 37 19.80 -23.33 -6.04
C ILE A 37 20.90 -24.36 -5.83
N ALA A 38 21.33 -24.53 -4.58
CA ALA A 38 22.01 -25.75 -4.19
C ALA A 38 21.10 -26.93 -4.60
N ARG A 39 21.59 -27.85 -5.44
CA ARG A 39 20.81 -28.96 -6.02
C ARG A 39 20.05 -29.84 -4.99
N ASN A 40 20.30 -29.66 -3.69
CA ASN A 40 19.69 -30.37 -2.57
C ASN A 40 19.01 -29.46 -1.52
N ALA A 41 18.62 -28.23 -1.87
CA ALA A 41 17.95 -27.33 -0.92
C ALA A 41 16.59 -27.92 -0.49
N ARG A 42 16.40 -28.07 0.83
CA ARG A 42 15.10 -28.42 1.43
C ARG A 42 14.24 -27.17 1.51
N TYR A 43 12.95 -27.34 1.23
CA TYR A 43 11.96 -26.26 1.25
C TYR A 43 10.92 -26.52 2.32
N HIS A 44 10.44 -25.44 2.92
CA HIS A 44 9.25 -25.43 3.76
C HIS A 44 8.12 -24.74 3.01
N ILE A 45 6.93 -25.31 3.06
CA ILE A 45 5.72 -24.72 2.47
C ILE A 45 5.03 -23.89 3.55
N LEU A 46 4.66 -22.65 3.24
CA LEU A 46 3.90 -21.74 4.10
C LEU A 46 2.41 -21.96 3.91
N GLU A 47 1.61 -21.49 4.86
CA GLU A 47 0.14 -21.63 4.83
C GLU A 47 -0.50 -20.97 3.60
N ASP A 48 0.14 -19.94 3.05
CA ASP A 48 -0.30 -19.23 1.85
C ASP A 48 0.20 -19.85 0.53
N GLY A 49 0.77 -21.05 0.59
CA GLY A 49 1.25 -21.81 -0.57
C GLY A 49 2.63 -21.40 -1.10
N ARG A 50 3.29 -20.42 -0.50
CA ARG A 50 4.70 -20.09 -0.82
C ARG A 50 5.64 -21.18 -0.33
N SER A 51 6.78 -21.32 -0.98
CA SER A 51 7.88 -22.14 -0.49
C SER A 51 9.11 -21.31 -0.19
N LEU A 52 9.76 -21.60 0.94
CA LEU A 52 11.00 -20.96 1.37
C LEU A 52 12.06 -22.03 1.60
N CYS A 53 13.28 -21.83 1.09
CA CYS A 53 14.38 -22.73 1.45
C CYS A 53 14.78 -22.52 2.92
N LEU A 54 15.39 -23.53 3.55
CA LEU A 54 15.78 -23.46 4.96
C LEU A 54 16.77 -22.31 5.26
N GLU A 55 17.70 -22.02 4.36
CA GLU A 55 18.63 -20.89 4.51
C GLU A 55 17.90 -19.53 4.52
N CYS A 56 16.91 -19.36 3.64
CA CYS A 56 16.08 -18.16 3.62
C CYS A 56 15.18 -18.07 4.86
N MET A 57 14.73 -19.21 5.39
CA MET A 57 13.91 -19.29 6.60
C MET A 57 14.66 -18.80 7.84
N GLU A 58 15.95 -19.08 7.97
CA GLU A 58 16.78 -18.58 9.09
C GLU A 58 16.86 -17.05 9.14
N SER A 59 16.74 -16.40 7.97
CA SER A 59 16.75 -14.94 7.85
C SER A 59 15.35 -14.33 7.72
N ALA A 60 14.29 -15.15 7.75
CA ALA A 60 12.94 -14.67 7.50
C ALA A 60 12.41 -13.85 8.67
N ILE A 61 11.73 -12.75 8.35
CA ILE A 61 11.07 -11.92 9.36
C ILE A 61 9.67 -12.48 9.59
N MET A 62 9.42 -12.99 10.80
CA MET A 62 8.20 -13.73 11.15
C MET A 62 7.20 -12.89 11.96
N ASP A 63 7.68 -11.89 12.69
CA ASP A 63 6.84 -10.99 13.49
C ASP A 63 7.23 -9.52 13.31
N THR A 64 6.29 -8.64 13.67
CA THR A 64 6.47 -7.20 13.54
C THR A 64 7.60 -6.68 14.43
N GLY A 65 7.87 -7.30 15.58
CA GLY A 65 8.95 -6.92 16.50
C GLY A 65 10.32 -7.09 15.86
N ASP A 66 10.57 -8.23 15.21
CA ASP A 66 11.80 -8.50 14.44
C ASP A 66 11.99 -7.53 13.26
N CYS A 67 10.88 -7.03 12.71
CA CYS A 67 10.88 -6.08 11.61
C CYS A 67 11.14 -4.62 12.07
N GLN A 68 10.79 -4.24 13.30
CA GLN A 68 10.91 -2.86 13.80
C GLN A 68 12.34 -2.30 13.72
N PRO A 69 13.41 -3.02 14.15
CA PRO A 69 14.78 -2.52 14.02
C PRO A 69 15.17 -2.24 12.55
N LEU A 70 14.68 -3.06 11.62
CA LEU A 70 14.93 -2.88 10.19
C LEU A 70 14.18 -1.66 9.65
N TYR A 71 12.92 -1.48 10.04
CA TYR A 71 12.12 -0.30 9.70
C TYR A 71 12.78 0.99 10.19
N HIS A 72 13.21 1.03 11.46
CA HIS A 72 13.87 2.21 12.02
C HIS A 72 15.20 2.51 11.33
N ALA A 73 16.04 1.50 11.07
CA ALA A 73 17.31 1.70 10.37
C ALA A 73 17.12 2.33 8.98
N ILE A 74 16.12 1.88 8.22
CA ILE A 74 15.82 2.42 6.88
C ILE A 74 15.23 3.83 6.98
N ARG A 75 14.33 4.07 7.94
CA ARG A 75 13.75 5.40 8.19
C ARG A 75 14.85 6.40 8.53
N ASP A 76 15.75 6.05 9.43
CA ASP A 76 16.83 6.91 9.90
C ASP A 76 17.85 7.15 8.76
N TYR A 77 18.10 6.15 7.89
CA TYR A 77 18.87 6.33 6.65
C TYR A 77 18.23 7.38 5.72
N TYR A 78 16.91 7.31 5.49
CA TYR A 78 16.20 8.32 4.70
C TYR A 78 16.19 9.70 5.36
N GLU A 79 16.09 9.78 6.68
CA GLU A 79 16.22 11.04 7.41
C GLU A 79 17.60 11.68 7.18
N GLY A 80 18.67 10.88 7.20
CA GLY A 80 20.03 11.32 6.85
C GLY A 80 20.18 11.84 5.40
N MET A 81 19.30 11.41 4.48
CA MET A 81 19.22 11.92 3.11
C MET A 81 18.27 13.11 2.95
N ASN A 82 17.88 13.76 4.05
CA ASN A 82 16.92 14.86 4.09
C ASN A 82 15.51 14.46 3.59
N MET A 83 15.18 13.17 3.73
CA MET A 83 13.89 12.59 3.36
C MET A 83 13.09 12.19 4.61
N ARG A 84 13.07 13.07 5.60
CA ARG A 84 12.35 12.84 6.86
C ARG A 84 10.85 12.66 6.60
N LEU A 85 10.28 11.64 7.25
CA LEU A 85 8.83 11.44 7.35
C LEU A 85 8.29 12.28 8.50
N ASP A 86 7.41 13.23 8.18
CA ASP A 86 6.85 14.18 9.16
C ASP A 86 5.75 13.57 10.04
N GLN A 87 5.35 12.32 9.76
CA GLN A 87 4.33 11.57 10.50
C GLN A 87 4.91 10.23 10.98
N GLN A 88 4.37 9.70 12.08
CA GLN A 88 4.64 8.33 12.48
C GLN A 88 3.76 7.37 11.67
N ILE A 89 4.38 6.58 10.80
CA ILE A 89 3.66 5.61 9.95
C ILE A 89 3.78 4.22 10.59
N PRO A 90 2.68 3.57 11.01
CA PRO A 90 2.74 2.20 11.51
C PRO A 90 3.17 1.24 10.41
N MET A 91 4.05 0.30 10.75
CA MET A 91 4.46 -0.80 9.87
C MET A 91 3.88 -2.12 10.39
N LEU A 92 3.24 -2.87 9.50
CA LEU A 92 2.56 -4.12 9.83
C LEU A 92 3.03 -5.24 8.89
N LEU A 93 3.39 -6.38 9.48
CA LEU A 93 3.50 -7.62 8.71
C LEU A 93 2.11 -8.23 8.53
N VAL A 94 1.81 -8.64 7.31
CA VAL A 94 0.48 -9.16 6.93
C VAL A 94 0.60 -10.41 6.09
N GLU A 95 -0.46 -11.22 6.13
CA GLU A 95 -0.64 -12.34 5.21
C GLU A 95 -0.97 -11.88 3.80
N ARG A 96 -0.72 -12.76 2.83
CA ARG A 96 -1.03 -12.52 1.41
C ARG A 96 -2.48 -12.12 1.19
N GLN A 97 -3.41 -12.77 1.87
CA GLN A 97 -4.84 -12.48 1.70
C GLN A 97 -5.16 -11.04 2.11
N ALA A 98 -4.73 -10.63 3.31
CA ALA A 98 -4.93 -9.26 3.79
C ALA A 98 -4.27 -8.22 2.89
N LEU A 99 -3.07 -8.52 2.37
CA LEU A 99 -2.36 -7.64 1.44
C LEU A 99 -3.13 -7.50 0.11
N ASN A 100 -3.65 -8.60 -0.43
CA ASN A 100 -4.45 -8.59 -1.65
C ASN A 100 -5.79 -7.88 -1.47
N GLU A 101 -6.48 -8.07 -0.33
CA GLU A 101 -7.73 -7.37 -0.02
C GLU A 101 -7.52 -5.85 0.06
N ALA A 102 -6.40 -5.40 0.62
CA ALA A 102 -6.02 -3.99 0.64
C ALA A 102 -5.77 -3.41 -0.77
N ILE A 103 -5.39 -4.25 -1.74
CA ILE A 103 -5.22 -3.86 -3.15
C ILE A 103 -6.56 -3.86 -3.90
N VAL A 104 -7.44 -4.84 -3.65
CA VAL A 104 -8.72 -5.04 -4.36
C VAL A 104 -9.78 -3.97 -4.04
N GLY A 105 -9.56 -3.11 -3.05
CA GLY A 105 -10.29 -1.84 -2.90
C GLY A 105 -10.27 -0.96 -4.16
N GLU A 106 -9.33 -1.22 -5.08
CA GLU A 106 -9.24 -0.62 -6.41
C GLU A 106 -9.82 -1.57 -7.48
N LYS A 107 -11.05 -1.28 -7.93
CA LYS A 107 -11.65 -2.01 -9.06
C LYS A 107 -10.86 -1.69 -10.34
N HIS A 108 -10.08 -2.62 -10.89
CA HIS A 108 -9.96 -2.86 -12.35
C HIS A 108 -9.32 -4.24 -12.62
N GLY A 109 -10.12 -5.18 -13.15
CA GLY A 109 -9.71 -6.19 -14.14
C GLY A 109 -8.87 -7.39 -13.67
N PHE A 110 -9.32 -8.59 -14.09
CA PHE A 110 -8.56 -9.83 -14.02
C PHE A 110 -7.28 -9.75 -14.87
N HIS A 111 -6.17 -9.40 -14.24
CA HIS A 111 -4.85 -9.74 -14.73
C HIS A 111 -4.12 -10.46 -13.60
N HIS A 112 -3.48 -11.58 -13.91
CA HIS A 112 -2.62 -12.31 -12.99
C HIS A 112 -1.47 -11.37 -12.56
N LEU A 113 -1.69 -10.62 -11.49
CA LEU A 113 -0.70 -9.68 -10.96
C LEU A 113 0.33 -10.50 -10.18
N PRO A 114 1.63 -10.39 -10.49
CA PRO A 114 2.66 -11.03 -9.70
C PRO A 114 2.59 -10.51 -8.27
N GLU A 115 2.85 -11.41 -7.32
CA GLU A 115 2.57 -11.24 -5.90
C GLU A 115 3.08 -9.89 -5.36
N THR A 116 2.16 -9.02 -4.95
CA THR A 116 2.51 -7.84 -4.17
C THR A 116 3.10 -8.28 -2.84
N ARG A 117 4.21 -7.65 -2.44
CA ARG A 117 4.95 -8.01 -1.21
C ARG A 117 5.02 -6.88 -0.20
N GLY A 118 4.57 -5.68 -0.56
CA GLY A 118 4.40 -4.56 0.35
C GLY A 118 3.44 -3.54 -0.25
N LEU A 119 2.89 -2.69 0.63
CA LEU A 119 1.93 -1.67 0.26
C LEU A 119 1.98 -0.47 1.22
N CYS A 120 2.21 0.72 0.66
CA CYS A 120 2.02 1.99 1.34
C CYS A 120 0.54 2.45 1.20
N LEU A 121 -0.21 2.45 2.30
CA LEU A 121 -1.62 2.86 2.34
C LEU A 121 -1.74 4.37 2.61
N SER A 122 -2.55 5.08 1.84
CA SER A 122 -2.80 6.53 2.04
C SER A 122 -4.25 6.93 1.80
N GLU A 123 -4.72 7.98 2.49
CA GLU A 123 -6.03 8.60 2.28
C GLU A 123 -5.95 9.71 1.21
N GLU A 124 -6.73 9.59 0.14
CA GLU A 124 -6.93 10.64 -0.85
C GLU A 124 -8.35 11.24 -0.71
N GLN A 125 -8.45 12.57 -0.77
CA GLN A 125 -9.73 13.27 -0.78
C GLN A 125 -10.11 13.69 -2.20
N THR A 126 -11.29 13.23 -2.66
CA THR A 126 -11.87 13.65 -3.94
C THR A 126 -13.16 14.42 -3.67
N VAL A 127 -13.25 15.65 -4.18
CA VAL A 127 -14.44 16.50 -4.06
C VAL A 127 -15.02 16.74 -5.44
N THR A 128 -16.32 16.55 -5.61
CA THR A 128 -17.01 16.87 -6.85
C THR A 128 -17.20 18.38 -6.96
N SER A 129 -16.47 19.01 -7.88
CA SER A 129 -16.60 20.42 -8.20
C SER A 129 -17.70 20.64 -9.25
N ILE A 130 -18.47 21.71 -9.10
CA ILE A 130 -19.53 22.09 -10.05
C ILE A 130 -18.89 22.88 -11.19
N LEU A 131 -18.76 22.25 -12.36
CA LEU A 131 -18.22 22.90 -13.56
C LEU A 131 -19.22 23.83 -14.23
N ARG A 132 -20.52 23.52 -14.13
CA ARG A 132 -21.55 24.24 -14.87
C ARG A 132 -22.81 24.45 -14.04
N ARG A 133 -23.22 25.71 -13.95
CA ARG A 133 -24.49 26.11 -13.33
C ARG A 133 -25.67 25.41 -14.07
N PRO A 134 -26.62 24.81 -13.33
CA PRO A 134 -27.82 24.26 -13.95
C PRO A 134 -28.65 25.34 -14.63
N ARG A 135 -29.33 24.99 -15.72
CA ARG A 135 -30.33 25.84 -16.38
C ARG A 135 -31.70 25.48 -15.83
N ILE A 136 -32.54 26.48 -15.59
CA ILE A 136 -33.95 26.28 -15.18
C ILE A 136 -34.78 26.06 -16.45
N GLY A 137 -35.35 24.88 -16.60
CA GLY A 137 -36.33 24.56 -17.63
C GLY A 137 -37.65 24.17 -16.95
N GLY A 138 -38.59 25.11 -16.82
CA GLY A 138 -39.82 24.90 -16.04
C GLY A 138 -39.54 24.63 -14.55
N HIS A 139 -40.19 23.62 -13.96
CA HIS A 139 -40.02 23.23 -12.55
C HIS A 139 -38.81 22.32 -12.25
N ARG A 140 -37.90 22.04 -13.21
CA ARG A 140 -36.73 21.17 -12.99
C ARG A 140 -35.42 21.87 -13.36
N LEU A 141 -34.39 21.63 -12.54
CA LEU A 141 -33.00 22.02 -12.81
C LEU A 141 -32.38 20.98 -13.76
N VAL A 142 -31.90 21.42 -14.94
CA VAL A 142 -31.32 20.54 -15.97
C VAL A 142 -29.92 21.04 -16.34
N GLY A 143 -28.99 20.11 -16.58
CA GLY A 143 -27.66 20.45 -17.13
C GLY A 143 -26.57 20.82 -16.12
N MET A 144 -26.73 20.46 -14.83
CA MET A 144 -25.63 20.50 -13.86
C MET A 144 -24.54 19.51 -14.30
N ARG A 145 -23.31 19.99 -14.50
CA ARG A 145 -22.14 19.15 -14.75
C ARG A 145 -21.21 19.24 -13.56
N THR A 146 -20.96 18.10 -12.92
CA THR A 146 -19.97 17.95 -11.84
C THR A 146 -18.75 17.24 -12.40
N GLN A 147 -17.56 17.61 -11.92
CA GLN A 147 -16.33 16.87 -12.18
C GLN A 147 -15.70 16.50 -10.83
N PRO A 148 -15.32 15.22 -10.62
CA PRO A 148 -14.47 14.86 -9.50
C PRO A 148 -13.14 15.61 -9.62
N GLN A 149 -12.83 16.44 -8.63
CA GLN A 149 -11.52 17.04 -8.47
C GLN A 149 -10.83 16.35 -7.29
N LYS A 150 -9.70 15.71 -7.58
CA LYS A 150 -8.78 15.24 -6.54
C LYS A 150 -8.21 16.47 -5.85
N LEU A 151 -8.45 16.59 -4.55
CA LEU A 151 -7.84 17.64 -3.75
C LEU A 151 -6.43 17.14 -3.43
N THR A 152 -5.44 17.60 -4.17
CA THR A 152 -4.00 17.29 -3.96
C THR A 152 -3.43 17.88 -2.65
N GLN A 153 -4.27 18.27 -1.69
CA GLN A 153 -3.81 18.72 -0.38
C GLN A 153 -3.60 17.54 0.57
N ARG A 154 -2.36 17.45 1.07
CA ARG A 154 -1.89 16.62 2.22
C ARG A 154 -2.48 15.20 2.26
N CYS A 155 -1.94 14.31 1.43
CA CYS A 155 -2.15 12.88 1.60
C CYS A 155 -1.53 12.42 2.92
N GLU A 156 -2.31 11.77 3.78
CA GLU A 156 -1.81 11.10 4.99
C GLU A 156 -1.43 9.67 4.62
N VAL A 157 -0.30 9.18 5.14
CA VAL A 157 0.08 7.76 4.95
C VAL A 157 -0.32 7.03 6.22
N ILE A 158 -1.24 6.09 6.04
CA ILE A 158 -1.92 5.40 7.13
C ILE A 158 -1.06 4.27 7.67
N ALA A 159 -0.44 3.48 6.79
CA ALA A 159 0.37 2.33 7.18
C ALA A 159 1.28 1.87 6.05
N ILE A 160 2.35 1.16 6.43
CA ILE A 160 3.18 0.36 5.52
C ILE A 160 2.92 -1.11 5.83
N LEU A 161 2.34 -1.82 4.88
CA LEU A 161 2.11 -3.25 4.95
C LEU A 161 3.25 -3.99 4.26
N VAL A 162 3.74 -5.08 4.84
CA VAL A 162 4.74 -5.95 4.22
C VAL A 162 4.32 -7.40 4.41
N LEU A 163 4.48 -8.22 3.37
CA LEU A 163 4.18 -9.64 3.43
C LEU A 163 5.13 -10.32 4.43
N TYR A 164 4.58 -11.09 5.37
CA TYR A 164 5.37 -11.82 6.36
C TYR A 164 6.18 -12.98 5.75
N CYS A 165 7.14 -13.51 6.52
CA CYS A 165 7.98 -14.64 6.14
C CYS A 165 8.75 -14.38 4.84
N LEU A 166 9.34 -13.18 4.75
CA LEU A 166 10.29 -12.83 3.70
C LEU A 166 11.70 -12.72 4.31
N PRO A 167 12.75 -13.16 3.58
CA PRO A 167 14.13 -12.97 4.01
C PRO A 167 14.42 -11.51 4.34
N ARG A 168 15.17 -11.25 5.42
CA ARG A 168 15.47 -9.91 5.95
C ARG A 168 15.88 -8.90 4.89
N LEU A 169 16.72 -9.29 3.93
CA LEU A 169 17.18 -8.41 2.86
C LEU A 169 16.04 -8.00 1.91
N LEU A 170 15.16 -8.95 1.55
CA LEU A 170 14.00 -8.69 0.71
C LEU A 170 12.98 -7.82 1.45
N THR A 171 12.72 -8.11 2.73
CA THR A 171 11.89 -7.26 3.61
C THR A 171 12.44 -5.84 3.66
N GLY A 172 13.76 -5.69 3.80
CA GLY A 172 14.42 -4.37 3.82
C GLY A 172 14.24 -3.60 2.51
N ALA A 173 14.40 -4.27 1.36
CA ALA A 173 14.16 -3.64 0.06
C ALA A 173 12.71 -3.18 -0.11
N ILE A 174 11.75 -3.99 0.33
CA ILE A 174 10.32 -3.63 0.29
C ILE A 174 10.04 -2.44 1.22
N LEU A 175 10.52 -2.48 2.46
CA LEU A 175 10.36 -1.37 3.40
C LEU A 175 10.94 -0.07 2.84
N ALA A 176 12.14 -0.13 2.26
CA ALA A 176 12.77 1.04 1.67
C ALA A 176 11.96 1.63 0.52
N HIS A 177 11.35 0.75 -0.29
CA HIS A 177 10.47 1.15 -1.39
C HIS A 177 9.17 1.79 -0.89
N GLU A 178 8.50 1.17 0.08
CA GLU A 178 7.24 1.72 0.62
C GLU A 178 7.46 3.01 1.43
N LEU A 179 8.57 3.13 2.14
CA LEU A 179 8.94 4.36 2.87
C LEU A 179 9.21 5.53 1.90
N MET A 180 9.90 5.26 0.78
CA MET A 180 10.11 6.23 -0.29
C MET A 180 8.77 6.71 -0.87
N ARG A 181 7.85 5.79 -1.14
CA ARG A 181 6.49 6.13 -1.60
C ARG A 181 5.74 6.97 -0.58
N GLY A 182 5.79 6.58 0.69
CA GLY A 182 5.17 7.33 1.78
C GLY A 182 5.70 8.77 1.86
N TRP A 183 7.01 8.95 1.71
CA TRP A 183 7.62 10.28 1.68
C TRP A 183 7.17 11.12 0.49
N LEU A 184 7.15 10.54 -0.72
CA LEU A 184 6.69 11.21 -1.93
C LEU A 184 5.23 11.71 -1.79
N ARG A 185 4.36 10.86 -1.23
CA ARG A 185 2.96 11.21 -0.94
C ARG A 185 2.83 12.35 0.05
N LEU A 186 3.58 12.30 1.15
CA LEU A 186 3.61 13.38 2.15
C LEU A 186 4.08 14.71 1.57
N LYS A 187 5.03 14.70 0.62
CA LYS A 187 5.52 15.92 -0.03
C LYS A 187 4.65 16.38 -1.20
N GLY A 188 3.52 15.71 -1.48
CA GLY A 188 2.64 16.04 -2.61
C GLY A 188 3.29 15.78 -3.97
N ARG A 189 4.32 14.95 -4.02
CA ARG A 189 5.04 14.55 -5.24
C ARG A 189 4.54 13.17 -5.65
N ILE A 190 3.29 13.10 -6.10
CA ILE A 190 2.72 11.86 -6.63
C ILE A 190 3.32 11.64 -8.03
N PRO A 191 4.09 10.56 -8.27
CA PRO A 191 4.38 10.16 -9.64
C PRO A 191 3.09 9.64 -10.27
N ILE A 192 2.66 10.32 -11.32
CA ILE A 192 1.58 9.90 -12.24
C ILE A 192 2.01 8.68 -13.03
#